data_AF-A0AAJ2UUQ1-F1
#
_entry.id   AF-A0AAJ2UUQ1-F1
#
_cell.length_a   1.000
_cell.length_b   1.000
_cell.length_c   1.000
_cell.angle_alpha   90.00
_cell.angle_beta   90.00
_cell.angle_gamma   90.00
#
_symmetry.space_group_name_H-M   'P 1'
#
loop_
_entity.id
_entity.type
_entity.pdbx_description
1 polymer ?
#
loop_
_entity_poly.entity_id
_entity_poly.type
_entity_poly.pdbx_seq_one_letter_code
_entity_poly.pdbx_strand_id
1 'polypeptide(L)'
;MSRSRAPLVAGAAVAVAAAVTLTVVVWPDDSGPGTQNSGSASARTSASPSPTRSYPLSTAPRTIPAVREHTAARGPGWKPSKDSAVVAADPALTDEAKLLAKELKIGYRGEKSPRSGDVELALASSGKGDPESYTLRTEGNQVTISGPGQAGVFYGTRTLKQSLNADDTVPEGVVQDTPDRPQRGLNLDIARKHYSAEWIEDRLREMADLKLNQLGLHFSDDQAFRIESDSHPEVVSEEHLTKAEVRRILKLAQSLHITVVGEIDSPGHLGAVLRAHPDLQLRNTQGVARQGAIDISKEESAKIVDDLLKEYAELFPGDWFHVGADEYQALTVSSPRASYPQLAAAAVEKYGDGATVQDLAEGWLNDRAAVIRKAEKIPKAWNDGFFSGGTVTADKGIEVEYWTGKEIGARPPQDYLAEGRDVINLNDEYLYYVLGEPNDFTYPTGKRIYEQWTPFVLRGTEPVPERYSKQILGGRFAVWGDFPNAQTQAQVAEGIRMPLNAVSQKLWDPREPKLTWAQFQQLADETG
;
A
#
# COMPACT_ATOMS: atom_id res chain seq x y z
N MET A 1 17.10 -61.03 21.33
CA MET A 1 17.56 -60.61 22.67
C MET A 1 16.97 -59.23 22.96
N SER A 2 15.84 -59.21 23.66
CA SER A 2 15.62 -58.50 24.94
C SER A 2 15.57 -56.96 24.81
N ARG A 3 14.37 -56.39 24.59
CA ARG A 3 13.48 -55.70 25.57
C ARG A 3 14.01 -54.30 25.93
N SER A 4 13.25 -53.21 25.74
CA SER A 4 12.07 -52.91 26.55
C SER A 4 10.97 -52.12 25.82
N ARG A 5 9.73 -52.41 26.22
CA ARG A 5 8.44 -51.86 25.79
C ARG A 5 8.04 -50.62 26.61
N ALA A 6 7.37 -49.65 25.96
CA ALA A 6 6.06 -48.98 26.25
C ALA A 6 5.42 -49.09 27.68
N PRO A 7 4.47 -48.21 28.12
CA PRO A 7 3.41 -47.62 27.28
C PRO A 7 2.77 -46.24 27.66
N LEU A 8 1.90 -45.77 26.76
CA LEU A 8 0.72 -44.91 27.01
C LEU A 8 -0.35 -45.68 27.81
N VAL A 9 -1.12 -45.02 28.70
CA VAL A 9 -2.59 -45.19 28.86
C VAL A 9 -3.18 -43.92 29.52
N ALA A 10 -4.39 -43.57 29.06
CA ALA A 10 -5.24 -42.46 29.45
C ALA A 10 -6.17 -42.73 30.67
N GLY A 11 -6.69 -41.65 31.25
CA GLY A 11 -8.09 -41.54 31.69
C GLY A 11 -8.42 -41.81 33.16
N ALA A 12 -8.96 -40.80 33.85
CA ALA A 12 -10.29 -40.82 34.48
C ALA A 12 -10.53 -39.55 35.33
N ALA A 13 -11.69 -38.92 35.12
CA ALA A 13 -12.25 -37.88 35.97
C ALA A 13 -13.09 -38.51 37.09
N VAL A 14 -13.06 -37.93 38.29
CA VAL A 14 -14.12 -38.05 39.31
C VAL A 14 -14.21 -36.74 40.09
N ALA A 15 -15.42 -36.20 40.18
CA ALA A 15 -15.82 -35.06 40.98
C ALA A 15 -16.17 -35.47 42.43
N VAL A 16 -16.25 -34.48 43.33
CA VAL A 16 -17.33 -34.24 44.33
C VAL A 16 -16.84 -33.72 45.69
N ALA A 17 -17.54 -32.66 46.11
CA ALA A 17 -17.93 -32.19 47.45
C ALA A 17 -16.97 -31.40 48.36
N ALA A 18 -17.52 -30.23 48.72
CA ALA A 18 -17.16 -29.35 49.82
C ALA A 18 -17.42 -29.97 51.20
N ALA A 19 -16.63 -29.55 52.19
CA ALA A 19 -17.05 -29.47 53.58
C ALA A 19 -16.33 -28.30 54.27
N VAL A 20 -17.12 -27.29 54.62
CA VAL A 20 -16.75 -26.16 55.46
C VAL A 20 -16.63 -26.65 56.90
N THR A 21 -15.52 -26.35 57.57
CA THR A 21 -15.40 -26.49 59.03
C THR A 21 -15.11 -25.12 59.64
N LEU A 22 -16.13 -24.57 60.30
CA LEU A 22 -16.01 -23.44 61.23
C LEU A 22 -15.31 -23.93 62.51
N THR A 23 -14.17 -23.33 62.85
CA THR A 23 -13.62 -23.38 64.20
C THR A 23 -13.93 -22.06 64.91
N VAL A 24 -14.90 -22.11 65.80
CA VAL A 24 -15.16 -21.11 66.83
C VAL A 24 -14.15 -21.34 67.95
N VAL A 25 -13.38 -20.31 68.30
CA VAL A 25 -12.54 -20.29 69.51
C VAL A 25 -13.25 -19.41 70.53
N VAL A 26 -13.50 -19.97 71.71
CA VAL A 26 -14.11 -19.30 72.88
C VAL A 26 -13.10 -19.31 74.03
N TRP A 27 -13.18 -18.25 74.84
CA TRP A 27 -12.82 -18.06 76.25
C TRP A 27 -11.53 -17.30 76.60
N PRO A 28 -11.43 -16.70 77.82
CA PRO A 28 -12.46 -16.47 78.86
C PRO A 28 -12.59 -15.03 79.36
N ASP A 29 -13.69 -14.80 80.10
CA ASP A 29 -13.95 -13.66 80.97
C ASP A 29 -12.91 -13.52 82.09
N ASP A 30 -12.61 -12.28 82.47
CA ASP A 30 -12.10 -11.97 83.80
C ASP A 30 -12.73 -10.66 84.32
N SER A 31 -13.05 -10.65 85.61
CA SER A 31 -13.96 -9.69 86.25
C SER A 31 -13.20 -8.68 87.12
N GLY A 32 -13.64 -7.41 87.12
CA GLY A 32 -13.18 -6.42 88.11
C GLY A 32 -13.73 -5.00 87.86
N PRO A 33 -14.32 -4.33 88.86
CA PRO A 33 -15.17 -3.14 88.62
C PRO A 33 -14.38 -1.82 88.75
N GLY A 34 -14.74 -0.82 87.94
CA GLY A 34 -14.13 0.50 88.04
C GLY A 34 -14.83 1.58 87.21
N THR A 35 -15.76 2.28 87.85
CA THR A 35 -16.08 3.72 87.69
C THR A 35 -16.30 4.28 86.28
N GLN A 36 -17.56 4.67 86.04
CA GLN A 36 -18.01 5.57 84.98
C GLN A 36 -17.16 6.85 84.90
N ASN A 37 -16.68 7.17 83.70
CA ASN A 37 -16.42 8.55 83.32
C ASN A 37 -16.85 8.77 81.87
N SER A 38 -17.90 9.57 81.70
CA SER A 38 -18.46 9.98 80.42
C SER A 38 -17.52 10.95 79.72
N GLY A 39 -16.87 10.51 78.64
CA GLY A 39 -16.14 11.35 77.70
C GLY A 39 -16.56 11.01 76.27
N SER A 40 -17.23 11.94 75.61
CA SER A 40 -17.64 11.83 74.21
C SER A 40 -16.42 11.94 73.28
N ALA A 41 -15.84 10.79 72.92
CA ALA A 41 -14.92 10.71 71.79
C ALA A 41 -15.71 10.33 70.54
N SER A 42 -15.96 11.30 69.67
CA SER A 42 -16.45 11.05 68.31
C SER A 42 -15.39 10.23 67.57
N ALA A 43 -15.63 8.93 67.43
CA ALA A 43 -14.88 8.08 66.54
C ALA A 43 -15.11 8.57 65.11
N ARG A 44 -14.09 9.18 64.50
CA ARG A 44 -14.06 9.37 63.05
C ARG A 44 -14.06 7.98 62.43
N THR A 45 -15.21 7.62 61.86
CA THR A 45 -15.30 6.51 60.92
C THR A 45 -14.27 6.75 59.83
N SER A 46 -13.30 5.84 59.72
CA SER A 46 -12.42 5.77 58.57
C SER A 46 -13.29 5.69 57.32
N ALA A 47 -13.19 6.68 56.44
CA ALA A 47 -13.87 6.65 55.16
C ALA A 47 -13.50 5.34 54.45
N SER A 48 -14.51 4.53 54.12
CA SER A 48 -14.33 3.38 53.24
C SER A 48 -13.60 3.86 51.97
N PRO A 49 -12.57 3.14 51.47
CA PRO A 49 -11.93 3.52 50.22
C PRO A 49 -13.01 3.61 49.15
N SER A 50 -13.09 4.75 48.47
CA SER A 50 -13.95 4.89 47.30
C SER A 50 -13.63 3.75 46.34
N PRO A 51 -14.62 3.05 45.76
CA PRO A 51 -14.34 1.94 44.86
C PRO A 51 -13.39 2.42 43.77
N THR A 52 -12.24 1.76 43.65
CA THR A 52 -11.29 2.01 42.56
C THR A 52 -12.07 1.88 41.26
N ARG A 53 -12.08 2.92 40.43
CA ARG A 53 -12.82 2.94 39.17
C ARG A 53 -12.41 1.72 38.34
N SER A 54 -13.30 0.73 38.20
CA SER A 54 -13.01 -0.49 37.46
C SER A 54 -13.31 -0.27 35.98
N TYR A 55 -12.28 -0.27 35.14
CA TYR A 55 -12.45 -0.18 33.69
C TYR A 55 -12.73 -1.57 33.09
N PRO A 56 -13.62 -1.69 32.08
CA PRO A 56 -13.73 -2.91 31.29
C PRO A 56 -12.41 -3.21 30.59
N LEU A 57 -12.24 -4.44 30.11
CA LEU A 57 -11.15 -4.74 29.17
C LEU A 57 -11.40 -3.94 27.90
N SER A 58 -10.35 -3.31 27.39
CA SER A 58 -10.40 -2.59 26.13
C SER A 58 -10.68 -3.52 24.95
N THR A 59 -11.18 -2.93 23.87
CA THR A 59 -11.23 -3.54 22.54
C THR A 59 -10.15 -2.91 21.64
N ALA A 60 -9.86 -3.56 20.52
CA ALA A 60 -8.93 -3.02 19.54
C ALA A 60 -9.39 -1.63 19.05
N PRO A 61 -8.44 -0.70 18.77
CA PRO A 61 -8.78 0.60 18.20
C PRO A 61 -9.48 0.44 16.84
N ARG A 62 -10.52 1.24 16.62
CA ARG A 62 -11.30 1.23 15.39
C ARG A 62 -10.57 2.03 14.31
N THR A 63 -10.07 1.31 13.30
CA THR A 63 -9.14 1.84 12.29
C THR A 63 -9.32 1.13 10.95
N ILE A 64 -8.94 1.81 9.87
CA ILE A 64 -8.81 1.26 8.51
C ILE A 64 -7.38 1.56 8.03
N PRO A 65 -6.56 0.54 7.75
CA PRO A 65 -6.84 -0.87 7.91
C PRO A 65 -6.92 -1.27 9.40
N ALA A 66 -7.72 -2.31 9.69
CA ALA A 66 -7.85 -2.85 11.04
C ALA A 66 -6.51 -3.40 11.55
N VAL A 67 -6.18 -3.11 12.82
CA VAL A 67 -4.95 -3.60 13.46
C VAL A 67 -4.91 -5.13 13.56
N ARG A 68 -3.73 -5.72 13.34
CA ARG A 68 -3.60 -7.18 13.30
C ARG A 68 -3.77 -7.86 14.65
N GLU A 69 -3.14 -7.31 15.68
CA GLU A 69 -3.17 -7.85 17.04
C GLU A 69 -3.38 -6.74 18.07
N HIS A 70 -4.21 -7.03 19.08
CA HIS A 70 -4.44 -6.15 20.22
C HIS A 70 -4.49 -6.98 21.51
N THR A 71 -3.57 -6.70 22.42
CA THR A 71 -3.58 -7.21 23.79
C THR A 71 -4.33 -6.21 24.66
N ALA A 72 -5.54 -6.58 25.05
CA ALA A 72 -6.42 -5.73 25.86
C ALA A 72 -5.87 -5.50 27.27
N ALA A 73 -6.11 -4.30 27.80
CA ALA A 73 -5.83 -3.92 29.18
C ALA A 73 -7.01 -3.14 29.75
N ARG A 74 -7.01 -2.95 31.08
CA ARG A 74 -8.02 -2.14 31.76
C ARG A 74 -7.46 -0.75 32.00
N GLY A 75 -8.16 0.26 31.53
CA GLY A 75 -7.82 1.65 31.80
C GLY A 75 -8.77 2.61 31.10
N PRO A 76 -8.66 3.92 31.39
CA PRO A 76 -9.43 4.94 30.71
C PRO A 76 -9.06 5.08 29.22
N GLY A 77 -7.94 4.49 28.77
CA GLY A 77 -7.32 4.85 27.51
C GLY A 77 -6.62 6.19 27.59
N TRP A 78 -6.22 6.71 26.43
CA TRP A 78 -5.54 7.99 26.29
C TRP A 78 -6.32 8.95 25.40
N LYS A 79 -6.36 10.22 25.82
CA LYS A 79 -6.91 11.34 25.06
C LYS A 79 -5.94 12.51 25.13
N PRO A 80 -5.77 13.30 24.05
CA PRO A 80 -4.93 14.49 24.11
C PRO A 80 -5.53 15.52 25.09
N SER A 81 -4.65 16.20 25.82
CA SER A 81 -4.99 17.35 26.66
C SER A 81 -4.16 18.57 26.23
N LYS A 82 -4.50 19.76 26.73
CA LYS A 82 -3.72 20.98 26.49
C LYS A 82 -2.24 20.89 26.94
N ASP A 83 -1.94 20.00 27.89
CA ASP A 83 -0.61 19.82 28.46
C ASP A 83 0.17 18.65 27.80
N SER A 84 -0.53 17.88 26.95
CA SER A 84 0.03 16.80 26.14
C SER A 84 0.99 17.34 25.10
N ALA A 85 2.01 16.54 24.80
CA ALA A 85 2.90 16.80 23.69
C ALA A 85 3.37 15.50 23.02
N VAL A 86 3.84 15.61 21.78
CA VAL A 86 4.62 14.57 21.12
C VAL A 86 6.10 14.77 21.44
N VAL A 87 6.79 13.69 21.81
CA VAL A 87 8.25 13.62 21.94
C VAL A 87 8.80 12.58 20.97
N ALA A 88 10.01 12.81 20.48
CA ALA A 88 10.72 11.88 19.61
C ALA A 88 11.95 11.38 20.36
N ALA A 89 11.99 10.09 20.71
CA ALA A 89 13.15 9.49 21.37
C ALA A 89 14.37 9.37 20.45
N ASP A 90 14.16 9.52 19.14
CA ASP A 90 15.19 9.53 18.11
C ASP A 90 15.04 10.77 17.20
N PRO A 91 16.11 11.53 16.91
CA PRO A 91 16.07 12.68 16.00
C PRO A 91 15.49 12.34 14.62
N ALA A 92 15.65 11.11 14.16
CA ALA A 92 15.17 10.65 12.86
C ALA A 92 13.64 10.61 12.75
N LEU A 93 12.92 10.70 13.89
CA LEU A 93 11.44 10.75 13.96
C LEU A 93 10.90 12.17 14.14
N THR A 94 11.74 13.20 13.92
CA THR A 94 11.36 14.60 14.15
C THR A 94 10.21 15.04 13.25
N ASP A 95 10.18 14.61 12.00
CA ASP A 95 9.17 15.04 11.05
C ASP A 95 7.81 14.38 11.34
N GLU A 96 7.80 13.09 11.68
CA GLU A 96 6.62 12.37 12.16
C GLU A 96 6.07 12.99 13.44
N ALA A 97 6.94 13.32 14.39
CA ALA A 97 6.53 13.92 15.67
C ALA A 97 5.89 15.30 15.47
N LYS A 98 6.47 16.14 14.60
CA LYS A 98 5.91 17.46 14.25
C LYS A 98 4.59 17.34 13.51
N LEU A 99 4.50 16.41 12.56
CA LEU A 99 3.27 16.15 11.81
C LEU A 99 2.16 15.73 12.78
N LEU A 100 2.41 14.74 13.63
CA LEU A 100 1.42 14.26 14.59
C LEU A 100 1.01 15.36 15.58
N ALA A 101 1.96 16.13 16.12
CA ALA A 101 1.65 17.24 17.02
C ALA A 101 0.74 18.29 16.35
N LYS A 102 1.00 18.59 15.07
CA LYS A 102 0.18 19.51 14.26
C LYS A 102 -1.23 18.96 14.04
N GLU A 103 -1.37 17.69 13.67
CA GLU A 103 -2.66 17.04 13.43
C GLU A 103 -3.51 16.97 14.71
N LEU A 104 -2.89 16.62 15.84
CA LEU A 104 -3.55 16.54 17.14
C LEU A 104 -3.74 17.90 17.82
N LYS A 105 -3.15 18.98 17.27
CA LYS A 105 -3.15 20.34 17.84
C LYS A 105 -2.60 20.38 19.28
N ILE A 106 -1.54 19.61 19.54
CA ILE A 106 -0.82 19.55 20.83
C ILE A 106 0.63 20.01 20.66
N GLY A 107 1.39 20.10 21.77
CA GLY A 107 2.79 20.54 21.72
C GLY A 107 3.73 19.51 21.05
N TYR A 108 4.86 19.98 20.52
CA TYR A 108 6.04 19.13 20.24
C TYR A 108 7.16 19.54 21.18
N ARG A 109 7.79 18.58 21.86
CA ARG A 109 8.82 18.85 22.89
C ARG A 109 10.22 18.36 22.54
N GLY A 110 10.44 17.85 21.33
CA GLY A 110 11.75 17.34 20.91
C GLY A 110 12.14 16.04 21.60
N GLU A 111 13.45 15.82 21.72
CA GLU A 111 14.10 14.64 22.33
C GLU A 111 14.11 14.70 23.87
N LYS A 112 12.96 14.99 24.47
CA LYS A 112 12.79 15.00 25.93
C LYS A 112 12.15 13.70 26.39
N SER A 113 12.45 13.29 27.62
CA SER A 113 11.73 12.19 28.25
C SER A 113 10.22 12.45 28.28
N PRO A 114 9.39 11.45 27.94
CA PRO A 114 7.96 11.59 27.96
C PRO A 114 7.46 11.82 29.39
N ARG A 115 6.31 12.48 29.50
CA ARG A 115 5.57 12.64 30.76
C ARG A 115 4.21 11.97 30.60
N SER A 116 3.52 11.76 31.72
CA SER A 116 2.09 11.42 31.66
C SER A 116 1.35 12.46 30.81
N GLY A 117 0.53 11.98 29.89
CA GLY A 117 -0.21 12.76 28.90
C GLY A 117 0.49 12.89 27.55
N ASP A 118 1.78 12.58 27.43
CA ASP A 118 2.54 12.71 26.19
C ASP A 118 2.37 11.48 25.27
N VAL A 119 2.71 11.66 23.98
CA VAL A 119 2.93 10.59 23.00
C VAL A 119 4.43 10.51 22.71
N GLU A 120 5.03 9.35 22.88
CA GLU A 120 6.43 9.08 22.54
C GLU A 120 6.54 8.31 21.22
N LEU A 121 7.37 8.81 20.30
CA LEU A 121 7.77 8.09 19.09
C LEU A 121 9.21 7.58 19.27
N ALA A 122 9.46 6.29 19.02
CA ALA A 122 10.78 5.68 19.21
C ALA A 122 11.12 4.65 18.13
N LEU A 123 12.41 4.53 17.79
CA LEU A 123 12.91 3.41 16.99
C LEU A 123 13.30 2.24 17.91
N ALA A 124 13.00 1.01 17.48
CA ALA A 124 13.36 -0.19 18.21
C ALA A 124 14.89 -0.41 18.19
N SER A 125 15.47 -0.71 19.36
CA SER A 125 16.94 -0.75 19.55
C SER A 125 17.67 -1.79 18.70
N SER A 126 16.97 -2.83 18.23
CA SER A 126 17.57 -3.94 17.48
C SER A 126 17.44 -3.79 15.96
N GLY A 127 16.58 -2.89 15.46
CA GLY A 127 16.27 -2.76 14.03
C GLY A 127 15.76 -4.05 13.36
N LYS A 128 15.43 -5.10 14.12
CA LYS A 128 15.00 -6.40 13.59
C LYS A 128 13.48 -6.39 13.41
N GLY A 129 13.02 -6.69 12.20
CA GLY A 129 11.60 -6.79 11.86
C GLY A 129 11.29 -6.15 10.52
N ASP A 130 10.02 -6.20 10.12
CA ASP A 130 9.52 -5.47 8.96
C ASP A 130 9.58 -3.95 9.24
N PRO A 131 10.23 -3.13 8.40
CA PRO A 131 10.37 -1.68 8.60
C PRO A 131 9.03 -0.93 8.69
N GLU A 132 7.94 -1.51 8.18
CA GLU A 132 6.58 -0.97 8.23
C GLU A 132 5.77 -1.48 9.44
N SER A 133 6.34 -2.39 10.25
CA SER A 133 5.69 -2.86 11.48
C SER A 133 5.81 -1.86 12.64
N TYR A 134 4.85 -1.90 13.55
CA TYR A 134 4.89 -1.07 14.75
C TYR A 134 4.20 -1.70 15.96
N THR A 135 4.56 -1.18 17.12
CA THR A 135 3.90 -1.40 18.40
C THR A 135 3.36 -0.06 18.90
N LEU A 136 2.06 0.00 19.16
CA LEU A 136 1.42 1.13 19.85
C LEU A 136 0.98 0.65 21.23
N ARG A 137 1.52 1.25 22.27
CA ARG A 137 1.24 0.93 23.68
C ARG A 137 0.58 2.12 24.34
N THR A 138 -0.60 1.91 24.89
CA THR A 138 -1.33 2.88 25.70
C THR A 138 -1.38 2.38 27.13
N GLU A 139 -0.62 3.02 28.01
CA GLU A 139 -0.61 2.68 29.43
C GLU A 139 -0.36 3.91 30.31
N GLY A 140 -1.01 3.96 31.48
CA GLY A 140 -0.68 4.97 32.50
C GLY A 140 -0.86 6.42 32.04
N ASN A 141 -1.86 6.66 31.17
CA ASN A 141 -2.11 7.95 30.52
C ASN A 141 -0.95 8.42 29.63
N GLN A 142 -0.21 7.52 29.00
CA GLN A 142 0.82 7.82 28.00
C GLN A 142 0.63 6.89 26.79
N VAL A 143 1.03 7.35 25.61
CA VAL A 143 1.15 6.49 24.42
C VAL A 143 2.61 6.39 23.99
N THR A 144 3.06 5.19 23.67
CA THR A 144 4.36 4.94 23.05
C THR A 144 4.14 4.23 21.72
N ILE A 145 4.67 4.79 20.63
CA ILE A 145 4.66 4.20 19.30
C ILE A 145 6.11 3.89 18.94
N SER A 146 6.39 2.62 18.63
CA SER A 146 7.73 2.19 18.27
C SER A 146 7.74 1.18 17.13
N GLY A 147 8.80 1.17 16.35
CA GLY A 147 8.96 0.24 15.23
C GLY A 147 10.43 0.14 14.80
N PRO A 148 10.80 -0.86 13.98
CA PRO A 148 12.17 -1.01 13.48
C PRO A 148 12.54 0.03 12.41
N GLY A 149 11.56 0.69 11.79
CA GLY A 149 11.77 1.75 10.79
C GLY A 149 10.84 2.96 11.00
N GLN A 150 11.17 4.08 10.37
CA GLN A 150 10.37 5.32 10.43
C GLN A 150 8.96 5.12 9.87
N ALA A 151 8.82 4.36 8.77
CA ALA A 151 7.52 4.06 8.15
C ALA A 151 6.56 3.35 9.11
N GLY A 152 7.05 2.35 9.85
CA GLY A 152 6.25 1.68 10.87
C GLY A 152 5.79 2.62 11.98
N VAL A 153 6.70 3.45 12.51
CA VAL A 153 6.34 4.46 13.52
C VAL A 153 5.30 5.43 12.97
N PHE A 154 5.49 5.93 11.75
CA PHE A 154 4.52 6.77 11.05
C PHE A 154 3.15 6.09 10.93
N TYR A 155 3.07 4.83 10.55
CA TYR A 155 1.81 4.06 10.50
C TYR A 155 1.15 3.88 11.86
N GLY A 156 1.93 3.74 12.93
CA GLY A 156 1.40 3.79 14.29
C GLY A 156 0.75 5.14 14.61
N THR A 157 1.28 6.25 14.10
CA THR A 157 0.64 7.57 14.26
C THR A 157 -0.71 7.66 13.52
N ARG A 158 -0.84 6.99 12.38
CA ARG A 158 -2.12 6.91 11.62
C ARG A 158 -3.18 6.17 12.43
N THR A 159 -2.81 5.04 13.02
CA THR A 159 -3.68 4.25 13.91
C THR A 159 -4.14 5.07 15.13
N LEU A 160 -3.22 5.81 15.75
CA LEU A 160 -3.55 6.72 16.86
C LEU A 160 -4.57 7.78 16.42
N LYS A 161 -4.29 8.48 15.31
CA LYS A 161 -5.16 9.53 14.75
C LYS A 161 -6.57 9.01 14.44
N GLN A 162 -6.67 7.88 13.75
CA GLN A 162 -7.96 7.28 13.40
C GLN A 162 -8.75 6.82 14.65
N SER A 163 -8.08 6.25 15.65
CA SER A 163 -8.73 5.87 16.91
C SER A 163 -9.33 7.07 17.63
N LEU A 164 -8.64 8.22 17.62
CA LEU A 164 -9.17 9.46 18.17
C LEU A 164 -10.34 10.01 17.35
N ASN A 165 -10.28 9.94 16.03
CA ASN A 165 -11.38 10.41 15.19
C ASN A 165 -12.65 9.58 15.42
N ALA A 166 -12.52 8.25 15.49
CA ALA A 166 -13.66 7.36 15.62
C ALA A 166 -14.25 7.31 17.03
N ASP A 167 -13.40 7.28 18.07
CA ASP A 167 -13.83 6.99 19.45
C ASP A 167 -13.45 8.09 20.47
N ASP A 168 -12.85 9.19 20.01
CA ASP A 168 -12.30 10.27 20.86
C ASP A 168 -11.29 9.74 21.91
N THR A 169 -10.75 8.53 21.72
CA THR A 169 -9.86 7.85 22.67
C THR A 169 -8.97 6.83 21.98
N VAL A 170 -7.79 6.60 22.54
CA VAL A 170 -6.96 5.44 22.21
C VAL A 170 -7.12 4.41 23.34
N PRO A 171 -7.62 3.19 23.06
CA PRO A 171 -7.85 2.20 24.11
C PRO A 171 -6.56 1.79 24.84
N GLU A 172 -6.68 1.47 26.14
CA GLU A 172 -5.59 0.89 26.92
C GLU A 172 -5.10 -0.43 26.29
N GLY A 173 -3.81 -0.76 26.41
CA GLY A 173 -3.25 -2.03 25.95
C GLY A 173 -2.17 -1.88 24.91
N VAL A 174 -1.93 -2.95 24.15
CA VAL A 174 -0.82 -3.03 23.18
C VAL A 174 -1.34 -3.49 21.84
N VAL A 175 -1.13 -2.68 20.81
CA VAL A 175 -1.29 -3.05 19.40
C VAL A 175 0.07 -3.50 18.86
N GLN A 176 0.08 -4.62 18.14
CA GLN A 176 1.20 -5.07 17.31
C GLN A 176 0.68 -5.25 15.89
N ASP A 177 1.30 -4.57 14.93
CA ASP A 177 0.72 -4.45 13.59
C ASP A 177 1.80 -4.40 12.51
N THR A 178 1.49 -4.94 11.34
CA THR A 178 2.41 -5.10 10.20
C THR A 178 1.61 -5.32 8.91
N PRO A 179 2.03 -4.84 7.75
CA PRO A 179 1.33 -5.14 6.49
C PRO A 179 1.42 -6.63 6.12
N ASP A 180 0.46 -7.14 5.36
CA ASP A 180 0.55 -8.45 4.69
C ASP A 180 1.40 -8.37 3.42
N ARG A 181 1.19 -7.30 2.65
CA ARG A 181 1.79 -7.07 1.33
C ARG A 181 2.73 -5.87 1.36
N PRO A 182 3.98 -5.99 0.88
CA PRO A 182 4.93 -4.89 0.90
C PRO A 182 4.64 -3.76 -0.10
N GLN A 183 3.89 -4.01 -1.19
CA GLN A 183 3.55 -2.97 -2.19
C GLN A 183 2.03 -2.73 -2.24
N ARG A 184 1.58 -1.55 -1.81
CA ARG A 184 0.15 -1.25 -1.63
C ARG A 184 -0.16 0.15 -2.13
N GLY A 185 -1.08 0.31 -3.07
CA GLY A 185 -1.15 1.61 -3.72
C GLY A 185 -2.34 1.99 -4.58
N LEU A 186 -2.13 3.11 -5.25
CA LEU A 186 -2.96 3.71 -6.28
C LEU A 186 -2.11 3.81 -7.57
N ASN A 187 -2.69 3.57 -8.73
CA ASN A 187 -2.15 3.92 -10.03
C ASN A 187 -3.01 5.02 -10.62
N LEU A 188 -2.41 6.13 -11.07
CA LEU A 188 -3.13 7.31 -11.54
C LEU A 188 -2.68 7.67 -12.95
N ASP A 189 -3.61 7.59 -13.90
CA ASP A 189 -3.47 8.14 -15.25
C ASP A 189 -3.64 9.66 -15.22
N ILE A 190 -2.51 10.35 -15.26
CA ILE A 190 -2.50 11.81 -15.46
C ILE A 190 -2.34 12.17 -16.95
N ALA A 191 -1.87 11.24 -17.78
CA ALA A 191 -1.67 11.39 -19.21
C ALA A 191 -2.98 11.80 -19.91
N ARG A 192 -4.02 10.97 -19.79
CA ARG A 192 -5.31 11.20 -20.44
C ARG A 192 -6.12 12.29 -19.76
N LYS A 193 -6.10 12.33 -18.42
CA LYS A 193 -6.76 13.35 -17.62
C LYS A 193 -5.76 14.15 -16.79
N HIS A 194 -5.70 15.45 -17.02
CA HIS A 194 -4.92 16.33 -16.15
C HIS A 194 -5.52 16.41 -14.73
N TYR A 195 -4.66 16.20 -13.74
CA TYR A 195 -4.91 16.45 -12.31
C TYR A 195 -3.96 17.52 -11.79
N SER A 196 -4.47 18.45 -10.97
CA SER A 196 -3.60 19.48 -10.40
C SER A 196 -2.63 18.86 -9.37
N ALA A 197 -1.50 19.53 -9.14
CA ALA A 197 -0.55 19.11 -8.12
C ALA A 197 -1.21 19.02 -6.73
N GLU A 198 -2.08 19.98 -6.38
CA GLU A 198 -2.83 19.99 -5.11
C GLU A 198 -3.73 18.76 -4.98
N TRP A 199 -4.42 18.36 -6.06
CA TRP A 199 -5.27 17.17 -6.03
C TRP A 199 -4.47 15.89 -5.77
N ILE A 200 -3.29 15.76 -6.39
CA ILE A 200 -2.38 14.63 -6.18
C ILE A 200 -1.84 14.66 -4.73
N GLU A 201 -1.45 15.83 -4.22
CA GLU A 201 -1.00 16.01 -2.84
C GLU A 201 -2.08 15.60 -1.82
N ASP A 202 -3.36 15.88 -2.09
CA ASP A 202 -4.48 15.43 -1.26
C ASP A 202 -4.64 13.90 -1.29
N ARG A 203 -4.50 13.27 -2.47
CA ARG A 203 -4.55 11.80 -2.56
C ARG A 203 -3.42 11.13 -1.81
N LEU A 204 -2.21 11.71 -1.82
CA LEU A 204 -1.09 11.20 -1.02
C LEU A 204 -1.41 11.21 0.49
N ARG A 205 -2.13 12.22 0.99
CA ARG A 205 -2.54 12.28 2.41
C ARG A 205 -3.56 11.20 2.76
N GLU A 206 -4.55 10.99 1.89
CA GLU A 206 -5.53 9.90 2.03
C GLU A 206 -4.84 8.52 2.03
N MET A 207 -3.94 8.29 1.07
CA MET A 207 -3.13 7.08 0.99
C MET A 207 -2.31 6.84 2.26
N ALA A 208 -1.71 7.88 2.83
CA ALA A 208 -0.93 7.80 4.06
C ALA A 208 -1.78 7.38 5.26
N ASP A 209 -2.97 7.97 5.44
CA ASP A 209 -3.88 7.58 6.51
C ASP A 209 -4.34 6.12 6.34
N LEU A 210 -4.46 5.64 5.10
CA LEU A 210 -4.76 4.25 4.74
C LEU A 210 -3.53 3.32 4.73
N LYS A 211 -2.34 3.80 5.11
CA LYS A 211 -1.08 3.02 5.10
C LYS A 211 -0.74 2.39 3.72
N LEU A 212 -1.19 3.02 2.64
CA LEU A 212 -0.77 2.73 1.28
C LEU A 212 0.58 3.41 1.03
N ASN A 213 1.50 2.73 0.35
CA ASN A 213 2.91 3.14 0.28
C ASN A 213 3.44 3.31 -1.15
N GLN A 214 2.62 3.11 -2.18
CA GLN A 214 3.02 3.34 -3.57
C GLN A 214 1.97 4.10 -4.38
N LEU A 215 2.41 5.11 -5.12
CA LEU A 215 1.66 5.79 -6.16
C LEU A 215 2.32 5.52 -7.52
N GLY A 216 1.67 4.74 -8.39
CA GLY A 216 2.04 4.68 -9.80
C GLY A 216 1.51 5.92 -10.52
N LEU A 217 2.38 6.61 -11.25
CA LEU A 217 2.05 7.85 -11.95
C LEU A 217 2.28 7.67 -13.45
N HIS A 218 1.19 7.37 -14.14
CA HIS A 218 1.16 7.19 -15.58
C HIS A 218 1.00 8.56 -16.26
N PHE A 219 2.12 9.12 -16.73
CA PHE A 219 2.19 10.51 -17.22
C PHE A 219 2.48 10.66 -18.71
N SER A 220 2.72 9.56 -19.40
CA SER A 220 3.03 9.51 -20.84
C SER A 220 2.11 8.51 -21.52
N ASP A 221 1.26 8.99 -22.42
CA ASP A 221 0.37 8.16 -23.23
C ASP A 221 0.17 8.79 -24.63
N ASP A 222 -0.71 8.21 -25.44
CA ASP A 222 -1.20 8.76 -26.69
C ASP A 222 -1.73 10.18 -26.55
N GLN A 223 -2.50 10.45 -25.51
CA GLN A 223 -3.25 11.69 -25.37
C GLN A 223 -2.34 12.84 -24.97
N ALA A 224 -1.37 12.64 -24.08
CA ALA A 224 -0.48 13.70 -23.62
C ALA A 224 0.79 13.17 -22.93
N PHE A 225 1.76 14.07 -22.81
CA PHE A 225 2.95 13.92 -21.99
C PHE A 225 2.92 15.01 -20.92
N ARG A 226 2.69 14.61 -19.66
CA ARG A 226 2.14 15.50 -18.60
C ARG A 226 3.12 15.93 -17.55
N ILE A 227 4.41 15.67 -17.77
CA ILE A 227 5.47 16.24 -16.94
C ILE A 227 6.43 16.99 -17.86
N GLU A 228 6.86 18.18 -17.43
CA GLU A 228 7.90 18.96 -18.08
C GLU A 228 9.17 18.10 -18.33
N SER A 229 9.71 18.19 -19.55
CA SER A 229 10.95 17.52 -19.97
C SER A 229 11.98 18.55 -20.40
N ASP A 230 13.20 18.41 -19.87
CA ASP A 230 14.37 19.19 -20.28
C ASP A 230 15.05 18.57 -21.51
N SER A 231 15.05 17.23 -21.64
CA SER A 231 15.69 16.54 -22.76
C SER A 231 14.88 16.59 -24.05
N HIS A 232 13.54 16.57 -23.93
CA HIS A 232 12.59 16.57 -25.03
C HIS A 232 11.42 17.52 -24.76
N PRO A 233 11.65 18.84 -24.64
CA PRO A 233 10.58 19.81 -24.38
C PRO A 233 9.49 19.81 -25.46
N GLU A 234 9.80 19.34 -26.66
CA GLU A 234 8.85 19.25 -27.78
C GLU A 234 7.73 18.22 -27.61
N VAL A 235 7.89 17.23 -26.71
CA VAL A 235 6.84 16.22 -26.48
C VAL A 235 5.84 16.66 -25.41
N VAL A 236 6.19 17.66 -24.59
CA VAL A 236 5.42 18.12 -23.44
C VAL A 236 4.10 18.76 -23.89
N SER A 237 3.00 18.34 -23.29
CA SER A 237 1.67 18.86 -23.61
C SER A 237 1.39 20.21 -22.94
N GLU A 238 0.49 21.02 -23.50
CA GLU A 238 0.19 22.37 -23.00
C GLU A 238 -0.17 22.38 -21.51
N GLU A 239 -1.13 21.54 -21.11
CA GLU A 239 -1.42 21.26 -19.71
C GLU A 239 -0.47 20.15 -19.20
N HIS A 240 0.42 20.48 -18.26
CA HIS A 240 1.37 19.56 -17.66
C HIS A 240 1.75 20.01 -16.25
N LEU A 241 2.37 19.12 -15.48
CA LEU A 241 3.05 19.44 -14.23
C LEU A 241 4.48 19.90 -14.52
N THR A 242 4.88 21.01 -13.91
CA THR A 242 6.28 21.45 -13.93
C THR A 242 7.15 20.50 -13.09
N LYS A 243 8.46 20.44 -13.35
CA LYS A 243 9.40 19.70 -12.50
C LYS A 243 9.41 20.23 -11.06
N ALA A 244 9.12 21.51 -10.86
CA ALA A 244 8.99 22.09 -9.52
C ALA A 244 7.79 21.48 -8.77
N GLU A 245 6.63 21.37 -9.43
CA GLU A 245 5.44 20.73 -8.86
C GLU A 245 5.66 19.24 -8.59
N VAL A 246 6.27 18.51 -9.53
CA VAL A 246 6.61 17.10 -9.32
C VAL A 246 7.54 16.94 -8.13
N ARG A 247 8.60 17.76 -8.00
CA ARG A 247 9.48 17.71 -6.81
C ARG A 247 8.74 18.01 -5.50
N ARG A 248 7.71 18.88 -5.50
CA ARG A 248 6.87 19.09 -4.31
C ARG A 248 6.05 17.85 -3.97
N ILE A 249 5.41 17.23 -4.97
CA ILE A 249 4.64 15.99 -4.82
C ILE A 249 5.55 14.89 -4.26
N LEU A 250 6.74 14.70 -4.84
CA LEU A 250 7.71 13.69 -4.41
C LEU A 250 8.20 13.92 -2.98
N LYS A 251 8.49 15.18 -2.61
CA LYS A 251 8.88 15.52 -1.25
C LYS A 251 7.77 15.23 -0.25
N LEU A 252 6.51 15.55 -0.61
CA LEU A 252 5.37 15.22 0.24
C LEU A 252 5.23 13.71 0.38
N ALA A 253 5.26 12.96 -0.73
CA ALA A 253 5.16 11.51 -0.72
C ALA A 253 6.22 10.87 0.19
N GLN A 254 7.48 11.31 0.09
CA GLN A 254 8.56 10.85 0.96
C GLN A 254 8.28 11.11 2.45
N SER A 255 7.79 12.31 2.80
CA SER A 255 7.43 12.63 4.20
C SER A 255 6.25 11.81 4.73
N LEU A 256 5.51 11.16 3.84
CA LEU A 256 4.37 10.29 4.13
C LEU A 256 4.72 8.81 3.97
N HIS A 257 6.00 8.47 3.75
CA HIS A 257 6.47 7.10 3.49
C HIS A 257 5.78 6.46 2.28
N ILE A 258 5.52 7.25 1.24
CA ILE A 258 4.96 6.81 -0.05
C ILE A 258 6.02 6.96 -1.14
N THR A 259 6.22 5.88 -1.90
CA THR A 259 7.06 5.88 -3.10
C THR A 259 6.22 6.22 -4.33
N VAL A 260 6.65 7.20 -5.12
CA VAL A 260 6.02 7.49 -6.42
C VAL A 260 6.83 6.80 -7.52
N VAL A 261 6.16 5.97 -8.31
CA VAL A 261 6.72 5.23 -9.43
C VAL A 261 6.27 5.91 -10.73
N GLY A 262 7.18 6.59 -11.41
CA GLY A 262 6.90 7.17 -12.71
C GLY A 262 6.84 6.10 -13.80
N GLU A 263 6.08 6.37 -14.86
CA GLU A 263 5.94 5.50 -16.02
C GLU A 263 6.15 6.24 -17.33
N ILE A 264 6.97 5.63 -18.19
CA ILE A 264 6.96 5.93 -19.62
C ILE A 264 6.53 4.66 -20.33
N ASP A 265 5.37 4.73 -20.96
CA ASP A 265 4.83 3.59 -21.64
C ASP A 265 5.45 3.43 -23.03
N SER A 266 6.12 2.30 -23.25
CA SER A 266 6.77 2.01 -24.53
C SER A 266 6.85 0.50 -24.75
N PRO A 267 6.75 0.00 -25.99
CA PRO A 267 6.73 0.75 -27.26
C PRO A 267 5.32 1.11 -27.77
N GLY A 268 4.26 0.77 -27.03
CA GLY A 268 2.89 1.27 -27.23
C GLY A 268 2.69 2.65 -26.62
N HIS A 269 1.47 3.22 -26.75
CA HIS A 269 1.03 4.44 -26.06
C HIS A 269 1.98 5.66 -26.11
N LEU A 270 2.76 5.81 -27.18
CA LEU A 270 3.69 6.94 -27.35
C LEU A 270 3.12 8.07 -28.23
N GLY A 271 1.81 8.16 -28.43
CA GLY A 271 1.22 9.12 -29.36
C GLY A 271 1.59 10.59 -29.08
N ALA A 272 1.82 11.00 -27.83
CA ALA A 272 2.36 12.33 -27.53
C ALA A 272 3.77 12.54 -28.08
N VAL A 273 4.66 11.57 -27.88
CA VAL A 273 6.03 11.59 -28.43
C VAL A 273 6.00 11.57 -29.96
N LEU A 274 5.16 10.72 -30.55
CA LEU A 274 5.06 10.52 -32.00
C LEU A 274 4.43 11.70 -32.75
N ARG A 275 3.70 12.59 -32.07
CA ARG A 275 3.26 13.86 -32.67
C ARG A 275 4.43 14.80 -32.95
N ALA A 276 5.42 14.83 -32.06
CA ALA A 276 6.64 15.61 -32.26
C ALA A 276 7.62 14.91 -33.21
N HIS A 277 7.61 13.57 -33.22
CA HIS A 277 8.52 12.72 -34.00
C HIS A 277 7.76 11.73 -34.92
N PRO A 278 7.02 12.22 -35.93
CA PRO A 278 6.17 11.37 -36.78
C PRO A 278 6.96 10.43 -37.70
N ASP A 279 8.24 10.69 -37.89
CA ASP A 279 9.20 9.83 -38.59
C ASP A 279 9.54 8.56 -37.82
N LEU A 280 9.38 8.55 -36.49
CA LEU A 280 9.59 7.38 -35.63
C LEU A 280 8.36 6.47 -35.54
N GLN A 281 7.20 6.91 -36.02
CA GLN A 281 5.96 6.15 -35.92
C GLN A 281 5.98 4.88 -36.78
N LEU A 282 5.51 3.77 -36.22
CA LEU A 282 5.39 2.50 -36.92
C LEU A 282 4.36 2.59 -38.04
N ARG A 283 4.73 2.10 -39.22
CA ARG A 283 3.85 1.99 -40.39
C ARG A 283 3.80 0.57 -40.90
N ASN A 284 2.62 0.13 -41.31
CA ASN A 284 2.46 -1.17 -41.97
C ASN A 284 2.92 -1.13 -43.44
N THR A 285 2.89 -2.26 -44.12
CA THR A 285 3.25 -2.38 -45.56
C THR A 285 2.42 -1.52 -46.52
N GLN A 286 1.27 -1.01 -46.08
CA GLN A 286 0.43 -0.07 -46.85
C GLN A 286 0.73 1.39 -46.53
N GLY A 287 1.72 1.68 -45.68
CA GLY A 287 2.09 3.02 -45.23
C GLY A 287 1.18 3.59 -44.14
N VAL A 288 0.21 2.81 -43.64
CA VAL A 288 -0.73 3.23 -42.60
C VAL A 288 0.01 3.28 -41.26
N ALA A 289 0.00 4.47 -40.65
CA ALA A 289 0.56 4.70 -39.32
C ALA A 289 -0.25 3.96 -38.25
N ARG A 290 0.45 3.43 -37.24
CA ARG A 290 -0.17 2.84 -36.07
C ARG A 290 -0.16 3.84 -34.93
N GLN A 291 -1.34 4.07 -34.36
CA GLN A 291 -1.51 4.93 -33.21
C GLN A 291 -0.66 4.40 -32.04
N GLY A 292 0.04 5.30 -31.35
CA GLY A 292 0.87 5.00 -30.19
C GLY A 292 2.12 4.14 -30.41
N ALA A 293 2.19 3.39 -31.51
CA ALA A 293 3.28 2.45 -31.75
C ALA A 293 4.50 3.13 -32.37
N ILE A 294 5.61 3.16 -31.63
CA ILE A 294 6.91 3.55 -32.15
C ILE A 294 7.53 2.41 -32.98
N ASP A 295 8.32 2.75 -33.99
CA ASP A 295 9.05 1.78 -34.81
C ASP A 295 10.32 1.32 -34.10
N ILE A 296 10.23 0.18 -33.41
CA ILE A 296 11.33 -0.38 -32.62
C ILE A 296 12.48 -0.96 -33.46
N SER A 297 12.40 -0.91 -34.80
CA SER A 297 13.54 -1.26 -35.67
C SER A 297 14.55 -0.12 -35.84
N LYS A 298 14.23 1.09 -35.38
CA LYS A 298 15.08 2.28 -35.55
C LYS A 298 15.86 2.58 -34.27
N GLU A 299 17.14 2.90 -34.43
CA GLU A 299 17.99 3.30 -33.29
C GLU A 299 17.53 4.63 -32.69
N GLU A 300 17.02 5.54 -33.51
CA GLU A 300 16.51 6.84 -33.07
C GLU A 300 15.28 6.69 -32.15
N SER A 301 14.44 5.69 -32.40
CA SER A 301 13.32 5.32 -31.53
C SER A 301 13.80 4.92 -30.14
N ALA A 302 14.84 4.07 -30.07
CA ALA A 302 15.44 3.69 -28.81
C ALA A 302 16.10 4.90 -28.12
N LYS A 303 16.75 5.78 -28.89
CA LYS A 303 17.44 6.95 -28.34
C LYS A 303 16.50 7.91 -27.61
N ILE A 304 15.37 8.29 -28.21
CA ILE A 304 14.43 9.22 -27.57
C ILE A 304 13.83 8.63 -26.28
N VAL A 305 13.43 7.36 -26.31
CA VAL A 305 12.88 6.69 -25.12
C VAL A 305 13.95 6.55 -24.04
N ASP A 306 15.21 6.27 -24.41
CA ASP A 306 16.33 6.22 -23.47
C ASP A 306 16.61 7.55 -22.78
N ASP A 307 16.59 8.63 -23.53
CA ASP A 307 16.88 9.96 -23.01
C ASP A 307 15.79 10.40 -22.03
N LEU A 308 14.51 10.14 -22.36
CA LEU A 308 13.39 10.32 -21.43
C LEU A 308 13.52 9.43 -20.19
N LEU A 309 13.75 8.12 -20.34
CA LEU A 309 13.88 7.20 -19.19
C LEU A 309 15.00 7.62 -18.24
N LYS A 310 16.16 8.07 -18.75
CA LYS A 310 17.25 8.58 -17.90
C LYS A 310 16.84 9.83 -17.14
N GLU A 311 16.22 10.79 -17.82
CA GLU A 311 15.77 12.04 -17.21
C GLU A 311 14.78 11.78 -16.07
N TYR A 312 13.78 10.94 -16.30
CA TYR A 312 12.76 10.67 -15.30
C TYR A 312 13.24 9.70 -14.22
N ALA A 313 14.11 8.74 -14.53
CA ALA A 313 14.76 7.95 -13.48
C ALA A 313 15.57 8.83 -12.51
N GLU A 314 16.17 9.94 -12.97
CA GLU A 314 16.82 10.90 -12.07
C GLU A 314 15.80 11.72 -11.26
N LEU A 315 14.66 12.11 -11.86
CA LEU A 315 13.63 12.91 -11.18
C LEU A 315 12.92 12.14 -10.05
N PHE A 316 12.62 10.86 -10.25
CA PHE A 316 11.90 10.03 -9.28
C PHE A 316 12.87 9.32 -8.32
N PRO A 317 12.89 9.63 -7.01
CA PRO A 317 13.93 9.15 -6.10
C PRO A 317 13.73 7.71 -5.60
N GLY A 318 12.58 7.08 -5.84
CA GLY A 318 12.29 5.73 -5.35
C GLY A 318 13.02 4.62 -6.11
N ASP A 319 13.00 3.40 -5.57
CA ASP A 319 13.75 2.26 -6.12
C ASP A 319 13.17 1.71 -7.43
N TRP A 320 11.96 2.11 -7.83
CA TRP A 320 11.28 1.56 -9.01
C TRP A 320 11.04 2.60 -10.11
N PHE A 321 10.98 2.13 -11.35
CA PHE A 321 10.47 2.88 -12.49
C PHE A 321 9.75 1.94 -13.46
N HIS A 322 8.61 2.37 -14.00
CA HIS A 322 7.80 1.57 -14.92
C HIS A 322 8.17 1.88 -16.38
N VAL A 323 8.44 0.85 -17.18
CA VAL A 323 8.82 0.99 -18.60
C VAL A 323 7.69 0.65 -19.58
N GLY A 324 6.48 0.44 -19.05
CA GLY A 324 5.26 0.17 -19.81
C GLY A 324 5.20 -1.24 -20.38
N ALA A 325 5.09 -1.29 -21.71
CA ALA A 325 5.14 -2.46 -22.58
C ALA A 325 3.80 -3.14 -22.87
N ASP A 326 2.69 -2.55 -22.45
CA ASP A 326 1.36 -3.03 -22.82
C ASP A 326 0.99 -2.64 -24.26
N GLU A 327 0.05 -3.40 -24.81
CA GLU A 327 -0.73 -3.12 -26.02
C GLU A 327 0.07 -2.65 -27.25
N TYR A 328 1.29 -3.15 -27.44
CA TYR A 328 2.08 -2.80 -28.62
C TYR A 328 1.36 -3.23 -29.90
N GLN A 329 0.85 -2.25 -30.65
CA GLN A 329 -0.05 -2.45 -31.80
C GLN A 329 0.56 -3.27 -32.96
N ALA A 330 1.88 -3.51 -32.95
CA ALA A 330 2.49 -4.43 -33.92
C ALA A 330 2.11 -5.89 -33.67
N LEU A 331 1.76 -6.24 -32.42
CA LEU A 331 1.46 -7.60 -31.97
C LEU A 331 -0.05 -7.87 -31.81
N THR A 332 -0.90 -6.85 -31.99
CA THR A 332 -2.37 -7.00 -31.96
C THR A 332 -2.96 -7.46 -33.30
N VAL A 333 -2.15 -7.56 -34.36
CA VAL A 333 -2.56 -8.01 -35.69
C VAL A 333 -2.38 -9.52 -35.86
N SER A 334 -3.15 -10.13 -36.76
CA SER A 334 -3.11 -11.58 -37.01
C SER A 334 -1.79 -12.09 -37.59
N SER A 335 -1.04 -11.25 -38.30
CA SER A 335 0.28 -11.59 -38.83
C SER A 335 1.26 -10.42 -38.70
N PRO A 336 1.96 -10.29 -37.55
CA PRO A 336 2.92 -9.20 -37.32
C PRO A 336 4.02 -9.16 -38.38
N ARG A 337 4.61 -10.32 -38.73
CA ARG A 337 5.68 -10.42 -39.74
C ARG A 337 5.23 -9.93 -41.12
N ALA A 338 4.02 -10.27 -41.55
CA ALA A 338 3.51 -9.84 -42.85
C ALA A 338 3.11 -8.35 -42.84
N SER A 339 2.63 -7.85 -41.70
CA SER A 339 2.20 -6.46 -41.54
C SER A 339 3.36 -5.48 -41.40
N TYR A 340 4.44 -5.92 -40.74
CA TYR A 340 5.62 -5.11 -40.40
C TYR A 340 6.92 -5.90 -40.70
N PRO A 341 7.24 -6.14 -41.98
CA PRO A 341 8.42 -6.91 -42.36
C PRO A 341 9.73 -6.26 -41.89
N GLN A 342 9.77 -4.94 -41.70
CA GLN A 342 10.93 -4.23 -41.14
C GLN A 342 11.23 -4.64 -39.70
N LEU A 343 10.20 -4.82 -38.86
CA LEU A 343 10.38 -5.30 -37.49
C LEU A 343 10.87 -6.75 -37.49
N ALA A 344 10.33 -7.59 -38.39
CA ALA A 344 10.78 -8.97 -38.52
C ALA A 344 12.23 -9.08 -39.03
N ALA A 345 12.65 -8.18 -39.94
CA ALA A 345 14.03 -8.10 -40.41
C ALA A 345 14.97 -7.68 -39.27
N ALA A 346 14.61 -6.65 -38.51
CA ALA A 346 15.39 -6.20 -37.35
C ALA A 346 15.48 -7.28 -36.25
N ALA A 347 14.42 -8.05 -36.04
CA ALA A 347 14.45 -9.19 -35.12
C ALA A 347 15.49 -10.24 -35.53
N VAL A 348 15.47 -10.64 -36.82
CA VAL A 348 16.42 -11.63 -37.36
C VAL A 348 17.84 -11.10 -37.36
N GLU A 349 18.03 -9.82 -37.67
CA GLU A 349 19.34 -9.18 -37.61
C GLU A 349 19.92 -9.19 -36.19
N LYS A 350 19.09 -8.88 -35.18
CA LYS A 350 19.54 -8.76 -33.79
C LYS A 350 19.68 -10.11 -33.07
N TYR A 351 18.77 -11.05 -33.32
CA TYR A 351 18.66 -12.30 -32.55
C TYR A 351 18.85 -13.58 -33.36
N GLY A 352 19.06 -13.46 -34.67
CA GLY A 352 19.36 -14.58 -35.56
C GLY A 352 18.14 -15.21 -36.23
N ASP A 353 18.41 -16.25 -37.01
CA ASP A 353 17.39 -16.96 -37.80
C ASP A 353 16.28 -17.52 -36.90
N GLY A 354 15.03 -17.23 -37.27
CA GLY A 354 13.84 -17.68 -36.53
C GLY A 354 13.28 -16.65 -35.55
N ALA A 355 14.02 -15.58 -35.24
CA ALA A 355 13.50 -14.49 -34.42
C ALA A 355 12.30 -13.79 -35.08
N THR A 356 11.38 -13.34 -34.24
CA THR A 356 10.08 -12.79 -34.62
C THR A 356 9.90 -11.35 -34.13
N VAL A 357 8.82 -10.68 -34.55
CA VAL A 357 8.47 -9.34 -34.03
C VAL A 357 8.28 -9.37 -32.51
N GLN A 358 7.80 -10.50 -31.96
CA GLN A 358 7.68 -10.72 -30.53
C GLN A 358 9.05 -10.70 -29.84
N ASP A 359 10.05 -11.38 -30.39
CA ASP A 359 11.43 -11.35 -29.87
C ASP A 359 12.02 -9.94 -29.88
N LEU A 360 11.70 -9.14 -30.91
CA LEU A 360 12.13 -7.76 -30.96
C LEU A 360 11.48 -6.90 -29.88
N ALA A 361 10.19 -7.08 -29.60
CA ALA A 361 9.49 -6.39 -28.52
C ALA A 361 9.99 -6.82 -27.13
N GLU A 362 10.22 -8.12 -26.90
CA GLU A 362 10.83 -8.62 -25.66
C GLU A 362 12.24 -8.06 -25.46
N GLY A 363 12.99 -7.95 -26.56
CA GLY A 363 14.28 -7.30 -26.63
C GLY A 363 14.25 -5.82 -26.28
N TRP A 364 13.25 -5.09 -26.79
CA TRP A 364 13.01 -3.69 -26.46
C TRP A 364 12.79 -3.52 -24.96
N LEU A 365 11.90 -4.33 -24.37
CA LEU A 365 11.65 -4.34 -22.94
C LEU A 365 12.94 -4.57 -22.13
N ASN A 366 13.76 -5.54 -22.53
CA ASN A 366 15.04 -5.82 -21.88
C ASN A 366 16.02 -4.63 -21.97
N ASP A 367 16.11 -3.98 -23.13
CA ASP A 367 16.98 -2.84 -23.32
C ASP A 367 16.54 -1.64 -22.47
N ARG A 368 15.23 -1.39 -22.32
CA ARG A 368 14.70 -0.31 -21.45
C ARG A 368 14.89 -0.62 -19.98
N ALA A 369 14.67 -1.87 -19.58
CA ALA A 369 14.97 -2.35 -18.24
C ALA A 369 16.46 -2.16 -17.89
N ALA A 370 17.37 -2.40 -18.84
CA ALA A 370 18.80 -2.17 -18.64
C ALA A 370 19.15 -0.68 -18.41
N VAL A 371 18.39 0.25 -18.98
CA VAL A 371 18.58 1.70 -18.78
C VAL A 371 18.16 2.11 -17.38
N ILE A 372 17.01 1.62 -16.92
CA ILE A 372 16.53 1.84 -15.55
C ILE A 372 17.50 1.26 -14.51
N ARG A 373 18.10 0.10 -14.78
CA ARG A 373 19.11 -0.47 -13.87
C ARG A 373 20.41 0.33 -13.80
N LYS A 374 20.79 1.02 -14.86
CA LYS A 374 21.95 1.95 -14.80
C LYS A 374 21.69 3.13 -13.87
N ALA A 375 20.42 3.47 -13.63
CA ALA A 375 20.01 4.41 -12.61
C ALA A 375 19.80 3.76 -11.22
N GLU A 376 20.29 2.53 -11.03
CA GLU A 376 20.19 1.74 -9.79
C GLU A 376 18.74 1.46 -9.33
N LYS A 377 17.81 1.41 -10.30
CA LYS A 377 16.39 1.13 -10.06
C LYS A 377 15.97 -0.25 -10.54
N ILE A 378 14.88 -0.74 -9.96
CA ILE A 378 14.17 -1.96 -10.31
C ILE A 378 13.12 -1.63 -11.38
N PRO A 379 13.25 -2.20 -12.59
CA PRO A 379 12.28 -1.99 -13.65
C PRO A 379 10.97 -2.74 -13.37
N LYS A 380 9.85 -2.10 -13.73
CA LYS A 380 8.52 -2.69 -13.75
C LYS A 380 7.91 -2.62 -15.16
N ALA A 381 7.08 -3.58 -15.52
CA ALA A 381 6.38 -3.59 -16.81
C ALA A 381 5.02 -4.31 -16.72
N TRP A 382 4.10 -3.96 -17.61
CA TRP A 382 2.79 -4.59 -17.75
C TRP A 382 2.90 -6.01 -18.29
N ASN A 383 2.04 -6.92 -17.80
CA ASN A 383 2.18 -8.35 -18.08
C ASN A 383 2.06 -8.71 -19.57
N ASP A 384 1.23 -8.03 -20.35
CA ASP A 384 0.99 -8.35 -21.76
C ASP A 384 2.18 -8.03 -22.67
N GLY A 385 3.19 -7.32 -22.15
CA GLY A 385 4.50 -7.15 -22.80
C GLY A 385 5.48 -8.33 -22.64
N PHE A 386 5.11 -9.37 -21.89
CA PHE A 386 5.96 -10.55 -21.64
C PHE A 386 5.46 -11.76 -22.42
N PHE A 387 6.24 -12.24 -23.37
CA PHE A 387 5.79 -13.31 -24.25
C PHE A 387 6.41 -14.68 -23.93
N SER A 388 5.83 -15.73 -24.51
CA SER A 388 6.31 -17.11 -24.38
C SER A 388 6.70 -17.69 -25.75
N GLY A 389 7.58 -18.69 -25.75
CA GLY A 389 7.92 -19.45 -26.96
C GLY A 389 8.84 -18.75 -27.98
N GLY A 390 9.42 -17.59 -27.62
CA GLY A 390 10.45 -16.91 -28.41
C GLY A 390 11.87 -17.38 -28.11
N THR A 391 12.82 -16.87 -28.89
CA THR A 391 14.28 -16.98 -28.69
C THR A 391 14.81 -15.99 -27.65
N VAL A 392 14.09 -14.87 -27.44
CA VAL A 392 14.38 -13.87 -26.41
C VAL A 392 13.42 -14.07 -25.24
N THR A 393 13.91 -13.89 -24.02
CA THR A 393 13.12 -13.98 -22.79
C THR A 393 13.27 -12.68 -22.02
N ALA A 394 12.16 -12.13 -21.50
CA ALA A 394 12.21 -10.97 -20.63
C ALA A 394 13.09 -11.24 -19.42
N ASP A 395 13.88 -10.24 -19.09
CA ASP A 395 14.73 -10.22 -17.93
C ASP A 395 13.95 -10.58 -16.65
N LYS A 396 14.53 -11.45 -15.83
CA LYS A 396 13.91 -11.99 -14.61
C LYS A 396 13.84 -10.98 -13.47
N GLY A 397 14.65 -9.93 -13.52
CA GLY A 397 14.63 -8.84 -12.54
C GLY A 397 13.68 -7.70 -12.92
N ILE A 398 12.74 -7.91 -13.85
CA ILE A 398 11.62 -6.99 -14.10
C ILE A 398 10.45 -7.48 -13.26
N GLU A 399 9.93 -6.62 -12.37
CA GLU A 399 8.71 -6.91 -11.62
C GLU A 399 7.49 -6.74 -12.55
N VAL A 400 6.55 -7.69 -12.47
CA VAL A 400 5.39 -7.73 -13.38
C VAL A 400 4.21 -7.03 -12.73
N GLU A 401 3.62 -6.05 -13.42
CA GLU A 401 2.32 -5.48 -13.07
C GLU A 401 1.24 -6.21 -13.88
N TYR A 402 0.46 -7.06 -13.22
CA TYR A 402 -0.54 -7.90 -13.88
C TYR A 402 -1.92 -7.24 -13.83
N TRP A 403 -2.46 -6.87 -14.99
CA TRP A 403 -3.70 -6.11 -15.09
C TRP A 403 -4.83 -6.85 -15.81
N THR A 404 -4.58 -7.41 -16.99
CA THR A 404 -5.57 -8.18 -17.76
C THR A 404 -4.96 -9.38 -18.48
N GLY A 405 -5.82 -10.18 -19.08
CA GLY A 405 -5.45 -11.36 -19.86
C GLY A 405 -6.44 -11.64 -21.00
N LYS A 406 -7.02 -10.59 -21.57
CA LYS A 406 -8.04 -10.64 -22.63
C LYS A 406 -7.45 -10.45 -24.03
N GLU A 407 -6.17 -10.10 -24.10
CA GLU A 407 -5.37 -9.88 -25.30
C GLU A 407 -5.07 -11.18 -26.09
N ILE A 408 -4.69 -11.02 -27.36
CA ILE A 408 -4.23 -12.14 -28.18
C ILE A 408 -2.91 -12.67 -27.61
N GLY A 409 -2.85 -13.97 -27.30
CA GLY A 409 -1.67 -14.58 -26.69
C GLY A 409 -1.59 -14.38 -25.17
N ALA A 410 -2.67 -13.91 -24.55
CA ALA A 410 -2.75 -13.70 -23.10
C ALA A 410 -2.29 -14.92 -22.30
N ARG A 411 -1.48 -14.63 -21.28
CA ARG A 411 -0.87 -15.64 -20.42
C ARG A 411 -1.55 -15.62 -19.04
N PRO A 412 -1.94 -16.76 -18.47
CA PRO A 412 -2.50 -16.80 -17.12
C PRO A 412 -1.45 -16.37 -16.08
N PRO A 413 -1.85 -15.77 -14.94
CA PRO A 413 -0.91 -15.33 -13.90
C PRO A 413 0.02 -16.45 -13.39
N GLN A 414 -0.48 -17.69 -13.38
CA GLN A 414 0.27 -18.88 -12.96
C GLN A 414 1.53 -19.11 -13.77
N ASP A 415 1.58 -18.70 -15.04
CA ASP A 415 2.76 -18.88 -15.89
C ASP A 415 3.91 -17.97 -15.43
N TYR A 416 3.62 -16.70 -15.12
CA TYR A 416 4.58 -15.74 -14.56
C TYR A 416 5.09 -16.20 -13.20
N LEU A 417 4.18 -16.70 -12.36
CA LEU A 417 4.51 -17.21 -11.04
C LEU A 417 5.35 -18.50 -11.11
N ALA A 418 5.02 -19.44 -12.00
CA ALA A 418 5.81 -20.65 -12.23
C ALA A 418 7.20 -20.34 -12.78
N GLU A 419 7.34 -19.23 -13.48
CA GLU A 419 8.61 -18.67 -13.96
C GLU A 419 9.48 -18.03 -12.87
N GLY A 420 8.98 -17.94 -11.63
CA GLY A 420 9.66 -17.33 -10.49
C GLY A 420 9.60 -15.80 -10.47
N ARG A 421 8.68 -15.17 -11.21
CA ARG A 421 8.53 -13.71 -11.23
C ARG A 421 7.76 -13.23 -10.01
N ASP A 422 8.09 -12.02 -9.59
CA ASP A 422 7.32 -11.24 -8.63
C ASP A 422 6.24 -10.43 -9.37
N VAL A 423 5.05 -10.39 -8.80
CA VAL A 423 3.83 -9.84 -9.40
C VAL A 423 3.17 -8.83 -8.47
N ILE A 424 2.76 -7.69 -9.04
CA ILE A 424 1.88 -6.70 -8.44
C ILE A 424 0.51 -6.86 -9.09
N ASN A 425 -0.54 -6.90 -8.27
CA ASN A 425 -1.91 -7.15 -8.71
C ASN A 425 -2.61 -5.84 -9.09
N LEU A 426 -3.04 -5.72 -10.35
CA LEU A 426 -3.90 -4.65 -10.84
C LEU A 426 -5.11 -5.24 -11.60
N ASN A 427 -5.63 -6.35 -11.12
CA ASN A 427 -6.80 -7.05 -11.66
C ASN A 427 -7.91 -6.09 -12.14
N ASP A 428 -8.19 -6.14 -13.44
CA ASP A 428 -9.13 -5.28 -14.14
C ASP A 428 -10.61 -5.43 -13.71
N GLU A 429 -10.97 -6.53 -13.05
CA GLU A 429 -12.34 -6.78 -12.56
C GLU A 429 -12.64 -6.09 -11.21
N TYR A 430 -11.64 -5.95 -10.36
CA TYR A 430 -11.80 -5.43 -8.99
C TYR A 430 -11.09 -4.11 -8.75
N LEU A 431 -10.04 -3.79 -9.51
CA LEU A 431 -9.12 -2.71 -9.19
C LEU A 431 -9.08 -1.59 -10.25
N TYR A 432 -9.86 -1.64 -11.32
CA TYR A 432 -9.83 -0.66 -12.41
C TYR A 432 -11.01 0.32 -12.39
N TYR A 433 -10.76 1.59 -12.08
CA TYR A 433 -11.71 2.69 -12.18
C TYR A 433 -11.50 3.45 -13.49
N VAL A 434 -12.20 3.02 -14.55
CA VAL A 434 -12.05 3.60 -15.90
C VAL A 434 -13.12 4.66 -16.13
N LEU A 435 -12.71 5.92 -16.29
CA LEU A 435 -13.63 7.04 -16.42
C LEU A 435 -14.54 6.89 -17.65
N GLY A 436 -15.84 6.91 -17.39
CA GLY A 436 -16.88 6.79 -18.39
C GLY A 436 -17.21 5.36 -18.80
N GLU A 437 -16.61 4.35 -18.15
CA GLU A 437 -16.98 2.93 -18.31
C GLU A 437 -16.97 2.44 -19.80
N PRO A 438 -15.93 2.75 -20.60
CA PRO A 438 -15.82 2.22 -21.97
C PRO A 438 -15.65 0.69 -21.97
N ASN A 439 -15.84 0.04 -23.12
CA ASN A 439 -15.48 -1.37 -23.34
C ASN A 439 -16.09 -2.35 -22.31
N ASP A 440 -17.31 -2.08 -21.85
CA ASP A 440 -18.03 -2.83 -20.82
C ASP A 440 -17.33 -2.86 -19.44
N PHE A 441 -16.35 -1.98 -19.20
CA PHE A 441 -15.84 -1.74 -17.85
C PHE A 441 -16.95 -1.24 -16.95
N THR A 442 -16.94 -1.65 -15.69
CA THR A 442 -17.84 -1.11 -14.67
C THR A 442 -17.02 -0.66 -13.48
N TYR A 443 -17.39 0.46 -12.86
CA TYR A 443 -16.65 0.97 -11.72
C TYR A 443 -16.62 -0.09 -10.61
N PRO A 444 -15.42 -0.43 -10.10
CA PRO A 444 -15.28 -1.36 -9.01
C PRO A 444 -15.90 -0.73 -7.77
N THR A 445 -16.71 -1.51 -7.07
CA THR A 445 -17.28 -1.05 -5.81
C THR A 445 -16.36 -1.47 -4.66
N GLY A 446 -16.18 -0.60 -3.68
CA GLY A 446 -15.47 -0.97 -2.46
C GLY A 446 -16.08 -2.21 -1.79
N LYS A 447 -17.40 -2.42 -1.92
CA LYS A 447 -18.09 -3.62 -1.44
C LYS A 447 -17.57 -4.90 -2.09
N ARG A 448 -17.48 -4.94 -3.42
CA ARG A 448 -16.96 -6.10 -4.15
C ARG A 448 -15.52 -6.40 -3.74
N ILE A 449 -14.67 -5.38 -3.62
CA ILE A 449 -13.28 -5.54 -3.18
C ILE A 449 -13.22 -6.11 -1.76
N TYR A 450 -13.97 -5.50 -0.84
CA TYR A 450 -13.97 -5.86 0.58
C TYR A 450 -14.45 -7.31 0.81
N GLU A 451 -15.55 -7.69 0.16
CA GLU A 451 -16.23 -8.98 0.37
C GLU A 451 -15.67 -10.12 -0.48
N GLN A 452 -15.11 -9.86 -1.67
CA GLN A 452 -14.82 -10.92 -2.65
C GLN A 452 -13.35 -10.99 -3.07
N TRP A 453 -12.67 -9.84 -3.16
CA TRP A 453 -11.30 -9.81 -3.66
C TRP A 453 -10.30 -10.23 -2.59
N THR A 454 -9.19 -10.85 -3.00
CA THR A 454 -8.02 -11.08 -2.17
C THR A 454 -6.77 -10.83 -3.03
N PRO A 455 -5.59 -10.60 -2.43
CA PRO A 455 -4.36 -10.42 -3.22
C PRO A 455 -4.06 -11.59 -4.18
N PHE A 456 -4.57 -12.79 -3.90
CA PHE A 456 -4.42 -13.97 -4.74
C PHE A 456 -5.27 -13.97 -6.02
N VAL A 457 -6.29 -13.10 -6.12
CA VAL A 457 -7.12 -12.97 -7.32
C VAL A 457 -6.42 -12.01 -8.29
N LEU A 458 -5.46 -12.54 -9.04
CA LEU A 458 -4.65 -11.78 -10.01
C LEU A 458 -5.39 -11.52 -11.34
N ARG A 459 -6.36 -12.36 -11.70
CA ARG A 459 -7.15 -12.25 -12.94
C ARG A 459 -8.56 -12.81 -12.73
N GLY A 460 -9.57 -12.15 -13.28
CA GLY A 460 -10.95 -12.59 -13.11
C GLY A 460 -11.34 -12.58 -11.62
N THR A 461 -12.04 -13.64 -11.19
CA THR A 461 -12.54 -13.78 -9.80
C THR A 461 -11.91 -14.93 -9.02
N GLU A 462 -11.08 -15.75 -9.66
CA GLU A 462 -10.53 -16.97 -9.05
C GLU A 462 -9.10 -16.74 -8.51
N PRO A 463 -8.80 -17.21 -7.28
CA PRO A 463 -7.48 -17.05 -6.71
C PRO A 463 -6.47 -18.02 -7.33
N VAL A 464 -5.22 -17.58 -7.45
CA VAL A 464 -4.09 -18.49 -7.71
C VAL A 464 -3.74 -19.29 -6.45
N PRO A 465 -3.05 -20.44 -6.56
CA PRO A 465 -2.66 -21.24 -5.40
C PRO A 465 -1.78 -20.47 -4.39
N GLU A 466 -2.08 -20.62 -3.09
CA GLU A 466 -1.40 -19.92 -1.98
C GLU A 466 0.13 -20.16 -1.93
N ARG A 467 0.63 -21.25 -2.53
CA ARG A 467 2.08 -21.51 -2.65
C ARG A 467 2.86 -20.36 -3.30
N TYR A 468 2.18 -19.52 -4.09
CA TYR A 468 2.76 -18.36 -4.74
C TYR A 468 2.72 -17.07 -3.90
N SER A 469 2.22 -17.11 -2.66
CA SER A 469 2.00 -15.91 -1.83
C SER A 469 3.20 -14.98 -1.74
N LYS A 470 4.42 -15.51 -1.63
CA LYS A 470 5.65 -14.71 -1.51
C LYS A 470 6.00 -13.93 -2.78
N GLN A 471 5.53 -14.38 -3.94
CA GLN A 471 5.74 -13.73 -5.23
C GLN A 471 4.67 -12.69 -5.54
N ILE A 472 3.58 -12.65 -4.77
CA ILE A 472 2.51 -11.66 -4.93
C ILE A 472 2.80 -10.52 -3.96
N LEU A 473 3.47 -9.50 -4.46
CA LEU A 473 4.02 -8.40 -3.65
C LEU A 473 2.94 -7.43 -3.16
N GLY A 474 1.74 -7.48 -3.73
CA GLY A 474 0.58 -6.71 -3.30
C GLY A 474 -0.27 -6.27 -4.47
N GLY A 475 -0.76 -5.02 -4.46
CA GLY A 475 -1.63 -4.53 -5.52
C GLY A 475 -1.88 -3.03 -5.49
N ARG A 476 -2.39 -2.52 -6.61
CA ARG A 476 -2.77 -1.11 -6.76
C ARG A 476 -4.15 -0.97 -7.37
N PHE A 477 -4.93 -0.06 -6.81
CA PHE A 477 -6.17 0.41 -7.42
C PHE A 477 -5.81 1.37 -8.56
N ALA A 478 -6.28 1.16 -9.78
CA ALA A 478 -5.94 1.97 -10.93
C ALA A 478 -7.08 2.90 -11.35
N VAL A 479 -6.77 4.16 -11.62
CA VAL A 479 -7.69 5.15 -12.18
C VAL A 479 -7.23 5.49 -13.59
N TRP A 480 -8.06 5.18 -14.58
CA TRP A 480 -7.76 5.36 -16.00
C TRP A 480 -8.67 6.42 -16.62
N GLY A 481 -8.08 7.33 -17.38
CA GLY A 481 -8.74 8.53 -17.89
C GLY A 481 -9.30 8.39 -19.31
N ASP A 482 -9.70 7.20 -19.76
CA ASP A 482 -10.13 6.91 -21.15
C ASP A 482 -11.13 7.92 -21.71
N PHE A 483 -12.18 8.24 -20.94
CA PHE A 483 -13.03 9.41 -21.19
C PHE A 483 -12.79 10.47 -20.11
N PRO A 484 -11.76 11.33 -20.28
CA PRO A 484 -11.24 12.16 -19.18
C PRO A 484 -12.24 13.22 -18.69
N ASN A 485 -13.23 13.54 -19.52
CA ASN A 485 -14.29 14.50 -19.23
C ASN A 485 -15.57 13.86 -18.67
N ALA A 486 -15.62 12.53 -18.52
CA ALA A 486 -16.78 11.84 -17.93
C ALA A 486 -16.99 12.20 -16.45
N GLN A 487 -15.90 12.58 -15.75
CA GLN A 487 -15.94 13.02 -14.36
C GLN A 487 -14.98 14.19 -14.10
N THR A 488 -15.40 15.09 -13.21
CA THR A 488 -14.53 16.10 -12.60
C THR A 488 -13.52 15.44 -11.65
N GLN A 489 -12.40 16.12 -11.35
CA GLN A 489 -11.42 15.59 -10.38
C GLN A 489 -12.04 15.33 -8.99
N ALA A 490 -13.03 16.14 -8.58
CA ALA A 490 -13.77 15.94 -7.33
C ALA A 490 -14.65 14.68 -7.35
N GLN A 491 -15.32 14.41 -8.48
CA GLN A 491 -16.10 13.17 -8.65
C GLN A 491 -15.20 11.93 -8.63
N VAL A 492 -14.00 12.02 -9.22
CA VAL A 492 -13.02 10.93 -9.13
C VAL A 492 -12.60 10.70 -7.68
N ALA A 493 -12.22 11.75 -6.95
CA ALA A 493 -11.84 11.64 -5.54
C ALA A 493 -12.95 10.97 -4.69
N GLU A 494 -14.20 11.36 -4.89
CA GLU A 494 -15.35 10.72 -4.20
C GLU A 494 -15.53 9.26 -4.62
N GLY A 495 -15.44 8.98 -5.92
CA GLY A 495 -15.65 7.65 -6.49
C GLY A 495 -14.64 6.60 -6.03
N ILE A 496 -13.39 7.01 -5.78
CA ILE A 496 -12.30 6.09 -5.39
C ILE A 496 -12.15 5.93 -3.87
N ARG A 497 -12.77 6.78 -3.05
CA ARG A 497 -12.61 6.78 -1.58
C ARG A 497 -12.86 5.41 -0.95
N MET A 498 -14.05 4.85 -1.18
CA MET A 498 -14.42 3.56 -0.60
C MET A 498 -13.68 2.36 -1.21
N PRO A 499 -13.43 2.31 -2.53
CA PRO A 499 -12.51 1.34 -3.11
C PRO A 499 -11.11 1.35 -2.48
N LEU A 500 -10.50 2.52 -2.26
CA LEU A 500 -9.18 2.64 -1.63
C LEU A 500 -9.16 2.14 -0.19
N ASN A 501 -10.19 2.46 0.59
CA ASN A 501 -10.36 1.93 1.95
C ASN A 501 -10.40 0.39 1.94
N ALA A 502 -11.17 -0.19 1.02
CA ALA A 502 -11.25 -1.65 0.87
C ALA A 502 -9.90 -2.27 0.44
N VAL A 503 -9.22 -1.69 -0.56
CA VAL A 503 -7.90 -2.17 -1.01
C VAL A 503 -6.88 -2.14 0.12
N SER A 504 -6.82 -1.04 0.88
CA SER A 504 -5.96 -0.92 2.05
C SER A 504 -6.22 -2.03 3.07
N GLN A 505 -7.48 -2.26 3.45
CA GLN A 505 -7.86 -3.31 4.39
C GLN A 505 -7.38 -4.69 3.94
N LYS A 506 -7.54 -5.02 2.66
CA LYS A 506 -7.25 -6.35 2.10
C LYS A 506 -5.77 -6.60 1.83
N LEU A 507 -4.98 -5.54 1.66
CA LEU A 507 -3.53 -5.61 1.49
C LEU A 507 -2.76 -5.53 2.82
N TRP A 508 -3.39 -5.00 3.87
CA TRP A 508 -2.79 -4.93 5.22
C TRP A 508 -3.08 -6.17 6.06
N ASP A 509 -4.34 -6.63 6.06
CA ASP A 509 -4.78 -7.81 6.80
C ASP A 509 -5.40 -8.83 5.83
N PRO A 510 -4.77 -10.02 5.66
CA PRO A 510 -5.26 -11.02 4.71
C PRO A 510 -6.49 -11.78 5.23
N ARG A 511 -6.85 -11.59 6.51
CA ARG A 511 -7.97 -12.30 7.14
C ARG A 511 -9.30 -11.79 6.60
N GLU A 512 -10.33 -12.61 6.76
CA GLU A 512 -11.69 -12.20 6.45
C GLU A 512 -12.09 -10.99 7.33
N PRO A 513 -12.50 -9.86 6.72
CA PRO A 513 -12.90 -8.69 7.48
C PRO A 513 -14.10 -8.98 8.40
N LYS A 514 -14.03 -8.50 9.65
CA LYS A 514 -15.05 -8.81 10.67
C LYS A 514 -16.30 -7.92 10.57
N LEU A 515 -16.17 -6.71 10.05
CA LEU A 515 -17.27 -5.77 9.93
C LEU A 515 -18.10 -6.10 8.69
N THR A 516 -19.42 -5.95 8.79
CA THR A 516 -20.26 -5.91 7.58
C THR A 516 -19.88 -4.70 6.72
N TRP A 517 -20.18 -4.73 5.42
CA TRP A 517 -19.91 -3.60 4.53
C TRP A 517 -20.48 -2.26 5.06
N ALA A 518 -21.71 -2.26 5.57
CA ALA A 518 -22.33 -1.05 6.12
C ALA A 518 -21.57 -0.50 7.35
N GLN A 519 -21.09 -1.39 8.22
CA GLN A 519 -20.27 -1.01 9.38
C GLN A 519 -18.88 -0.51 8.94
N PHE A 520 -18.32 -1.09 7.88
CA PHE A 520 -17.04 -0.64 7.31
C PHE A 520 -17.16 0.75 6.68
N GLN A 521 -18.24 1.03 5.94
CA GLN A 521 -18.52 2.37 5.41
C GLN A 521 -18.66 3.40 6.54
N GLN A 522 -19.46 3.07 7.57
CA GLN A 522 -19.60 3.95 8.74
C GLN A 522 -18.25 4.20 9.42
N LEU A 523 -17.40 3.16 9.55
CA LEU A 523 -16.07 3.33 10.12
C LEU A 523 -15.18 4.24 9.26
N ALA A 524 -15.25 4.14 7.93
CA ALA A 524 -14.51 5.03 7.03
C ALA A 524 -14.92 6.49 7.25
N ASP A 525 -16.21 6.78 7.41
CA ASP A 525 -16.69 8.15 7.69
C ASP A 525 -16.28 8.66 9.09
N GLU A 526 -16.15 7.76 10.07
CA GLU A 526 -15.76 8.09 11.44
C GLU A 526 -14.23 8.26 11.62
N THR A 527 -13.42 7.57 10.80
CA THR A 527 -11.95 7.60 10.92
C THR A 527 -11.31 8.78 10.19
N GLY A 528 -12.06 9.48 9.33
CA GLY A 528 -11.66 10.68 8.60
C GLY A 528 -11.56 10.44 7.11
#